data_AF-A0A856MCI2-F1
#
_entry.id   AF-A0A856MCI2-F1
#
_cell.length_a   1.000
_cell.length_b   1.000
_cell.length_c   1.000
_cell.angle_alpha   90.00
_cell.angle_beta   90.00
_cell.angle_gamma   90.00
#
_symmetry.space_group_name_H-M   'P 1'
#
loop_
_entity.id
_entity.type
_entity.pdbx_description
1 polymer ?
#
loop_
_entity_poly.entity_id
_entity_poly.type
_entity_poly.pdbx_seq_one_letter_code
_entity_poly.pdbx_strand_id
1 'polypeptide(L)'
;MIKHYILSLNPTAKHEWDRCILRDPLTAKRPDIAKLVAEAVGADTGSYLVSVNIEVQVLEQAAVPHAEQLSLNIGEVTIQAPQLREAA
;
A
#
# COMPACT_ATOMS: atom_id res chain seq x y z
N MET A 1 22.08 3.10 15.31
CA MET A 1 20.70 3.09 15.83
C MET A 1 19.85 2.21 14.94
N ILE A 2 19.02 1.33 15.51
CA ILE A 2 18.07 0.53 14.75
C ILE A 2 16.81 1.38 14.51
N LYS A 3 16.43 1.59 13.24
CA LYS A 3 15.17 2.26 12.87
C LYS A 3 14.16 1.21 12.41
N HIS A 4 12.96 1.25 12.98
CA HIS A 4 11.87 0.35 12.60
C HIS A 4 10.96 1.02 11.58
N TYR A 5 10.49 0.25 10.61
CA TYR A 5 9.57 0.70 9.58
C TYR A 5 8.43 -0.30 9.41
N ILE A 6 7.26 0.21 9.04
CA ILE A 6 6.13 -0.60 8.62
C ILE A 6 6.27 -0.82 7.12
N LEU A 7 6.37 -2.09 6.71
CA LEU A 7 6.38 -2.51 5.33
C LEU A 7 4.96 -2.93 4.90
N SER A 8 4.40 -2.24 3.91
CA SER A 8 3.17 -2.65 3.24
C SER A 8 3.50 -3.21 1.86
N LEU A 9 3.14 -4.46 1.61
CA LEU A 9 3.28 -5.11 0.31
C LEU A 9 1.90 -5.26 -0.33
N ASN A 10 1.75 -4.77 -1.55
CA ASN A 10 0.56 -4.98 -2.37
C ASN A 10 0.96 -5.55 -3.74
N PRO A 11 1.06 -6.88 -3.87
CA PRO A 11 1.54 -7.50 -5.11
C PRO A 11 0.65 -7.24 -6.31
N THR A 12 -0.63 -6.91 -6.11
CA THR A 12 -1.62 -6.63 -7.18
C THR A 12 -1.68 -5.15 -7.56
N ALA A 13 -0.88 -4.28 -6.95
CA ALA A 13 -0.88 -2.86 -7.27
C ALA A 13 -0.44 -2.60 -8.73
N LYS A 14 -1.15 -1.70 -9.40
CA LYS A 14 -0.91 -1.31 -10.80
C LYS A 14 0.46 -0.66 -11.01
N HIS A 15 0.92 0.11 -10.02
CA HIS A 15 2.16 0.85 -10.11
C HIS A 15 3.21 0.24 -9.19
N GLU A 16 4.46 0.16 -9.67
CA GLU A 16 5.56 -0.44 -8.90
C GLU A 16 5.80 0.26 -7.56
N TRP A 17 5.65 1.59 -7.51
CA TRP A 17 5.80 2.38 -6.28
C TRP A 17 4.71 2.13 -5.23
N ASP A 18 3.61 1.48 -5.61
CA ASP A 18 2.52 1.09 -4.70
C ASP A 18 2.62 -0.38 -4.27
N ARG A 19 3.50 -1.17 -4.91
CA ARG A 19 3.70 -2.59 -4.58
C ARG A 19 4.47 -2.78 -3.27
N CYS A 20 5.34 -1.85 -2.92
CA CYS A 20 6.18 -1.89 -1.72
C CYS A 20 6.28 -0.49 -1.13
N ILE A 21 5.70 -0.29 0.06
CA ILE A 21 5.69 1.00 0.74
C ILE A 21 6.27 0.83 2.14
N LEU A 22 7.34 1.58 2.41
CA LEU A 22 7.90 1.74 3.75
C LEU A 22 7.35 3.00 4.41
N ARG A 23 6.96 2.90 5.67
CA ARG A 23 6.47 4.03 6.48
C ARG A 23 7.08 4.02 7.87
N ASP A 24 7.34 5.20 8.39
CA ASP A 24 7.71 5.39 9.79
C ASP A 24 6.50 5.06 10.70
N PRO A 25 6.70 4.27 11.77
CA PRO A 25 5.60 3.76 12.59
C PRO A 25 4.88 4.86 13.39
N LEU A 26 5.56 5.97 13.69
CA LEU A 26 5.01 7.08 14.49
C LEU A 26 4.42 8.17 13.60
N THR A 27 5.10 8.52 12.51
CA THR A 27 4.71 9.65 11.66
C THR A 27 3.95 9.24 10.40
N ALA A 28 3.89 7.95 10.09
CA ALA A 28 3.35 7.38 8.85
C ALA A 28 3.98 7.91 7.54
N LYS A 29 5.02 8.74 7.64
CA LYS A 29 5.72 9.31 6.49
C LYS A 29 6.63 8.28 5.84
N ARG A 30 6.84 8.42 4.53
CA ARG A 30 7.84 7.62 3.81
C ARG A 30 9.24 8.03 4.29
N PRO A 31 10.12 7.09 4.66
CA PRO A 31 11.49 7.41 4.99
C PRO A 31 12.25 7.86 3.74
N ASP A 32 13.07 8.89 3.90
CA ASP A 32 13.99 9.35 2.86
C ASP A 32 15.31 8.57 2.97
N ILE A 33 15.36 7.42 2.30
CA ILE A 33 16.53 6.55 2.30
C ILE A 33 17.75 7.26 1.69
N ALA A 34 17.54 8.09 0.65
CA ALA A 34 18.62 8.83 0.01
C ALA A 34 19.28 9.80 1.01
N LYS A 35 18.47 10.49 1.82
CA LYS A 35 18.97 11.34 2.90
C LYS A 35 19.75 10.55 3.94
N LEU A 36 19.28 9.36 4.34
CA LEU A 36 20.00 8.52 5.31
C LEU A 36 21.37 8.07 4.78
N VAL A 37 21.45 7.72 3.50
CA VAL A 37 22.72 7.36 2.85
C VAL A 37 23.64 8.58 2.79
N ALA A 38 23.12 9.74 2.40
CA ALA A 38 23.91 10.98 2.36
C ALA A 38 24.45 11.37 3.75
N GLU A 39 23.62 11.27 4.80
CA GLU A 39 24.04 11.52 6.19
C GLU A 39 25.14 10.54 6.64
N ALA A 40 25.14 9.30 6.17
CA ALA A 40 26.15 8.30 6.52
C ALA A 40 27.47 8.47 5.76
N VAL A 41 27.42 8.95 4.51
CA VAL A 41 28.60 9.14 3.65
C VAL A 41 29.32 10.45 3.98
N GLY A 42 28.59 11.50 4.36
CA GLY A 42 29.13 12.83 4.66
C GLY A 42 28.64 13.91 3.69
N ALA A 43 28.98 15.17 3.96
CA ALA A 43 28.44 16.35 3.27
C ALA A 43 29.33 16.87 2.12
N ASP A 44 30.45 16.22 1.85
CA ASP A 44 31.37 16.66 0.81
C ASP A 44 30.82 16.36 -0.59
N THR A 45 31.05 17.29 -1.52
CA THR A 45 30.60 17.13 -2.90
C THR A 45 31.53 16.17 -3.64
N GLY A 46 30.96 15.13 -4.25
CA GLY A 46 31.72 14.17 -5.02
C GLY A 46 30.92 12.95 -5.45
N SER A 47 31.58 12.03 -6.14
CA SER A 47 31.03 10.71 -6.46
C SER A 47 31.69 9.66 -5.57
N TYR A 48 30.86 8.85 -4.90
CA TYR A 48 31.31 7.83 -3.95
C TYR A 48 30.89 6.46 -4.44
N LEU A 49 31.82 5.50 -4.42
CA LEU A 49 31.45 4.09 -4.49
C LEU A 49 31.09 3.65 -3.07
N VAL A 50 29.83 3.29 -2.87
CA VAL A 50 29.32 2.87 -1.56
C VAL A 50 28.87 1.41 -1.61
N SER A 51 29.16 0.69 -0.53
CA SER A 51 28.56 -0.62 -0.28
C SER A 51 27.37 -0.44 0.66
N VAL A 52 26.19 -0.89 0.24
CA VAL A 52 24.95 -0.77 1.02
C VAL A 52 24.47 -2.18 1.36
N ASN A 53 24.42 -2.49 2.66
CA ASN A 53 23.84 -3.73 3.17
C ASN A 53 22.46 -3.43 3.78
N ILE A 54 21.43 -4.12 3.32
CA ILE A 54 20.07 -3.99 3.85
C ILE A 54 19.66 -5.33 4.45
N GLU A 55 19.43 -5.35 5.75
CA GLU A 55 18.92 -6.51 6.47
C GLU A 55 17.48 -6.23 6.92
N VAL A 56 16.56 -7.14 6.59
CA VAL A 56 15.14 -7.01 6.93
C VAL A 56 14.76 -8.13 7.89
N GLN A 57 14.39 -7.77 9.11
CA GLN A 57 13.84 -8.68 10.10
C GLN A 57 12.33 -8.43 10.23
N VAL A 58 11.52 -9.44 9.93
CA VAL A 58 10.07 -9.37 10.14
C VAL A 58 9.79 -9.55 11.62
N LEU A 59 9.32 -8.49 12.28
CA LEU A 59 8.97 -8.52 13.69
C LEU A 59 7.56 -9.06 13.92
N GLU A 60 6.62 -8.62 13.08
CA GLU A 60 5.21 -9.02 13.16
C GLU A 60 4.57 -8.95 11.77
N GLN A 61 3.63 -9.85 11.49
CA GLN A 61 2.82 -9.83 10.27
C GLN A 61 1.35 -9.67 10.67
N ALA A 62 0.79 -8.49 10.41
CA ALA A 62 -0.63 -8.26 10.61
C ALA A 62 -1.46 -8.99 9.55
N ALA A 63 -2.60 -9.56 9.96
CA ALA A 63 -3.58 -10.09 9.03
C ALA A 63 -4.07 -8.94 8.13
N VAL A 64 -4.10 -9.16 6.82
CA VAL A 64 -4.74 -8.21 5.90
C VAL A 64 -6.22 -8.19 6.27
N PRO A 65 -6.80 -7.04 6.66
CA PRO A 65 -8.24 -6.97 6.84
C PRO A 65 -8.84 -7.34 5.49
N HIS A 66 -9.48 -8.51 5.42
CA HIS A 66 -10.33 -8.84 4.30
C HIS A 66 -11.38 -7.74 4.31
N ALA A 67 -11.36 -6.85 3.31
CA ALA A 67 -12.49 -5.98 3.12
C ALA A 67 -13.66 -6.93 2.89
N GLU A 68 -14.48 -7.14 3.91
CA GLU A 68 -15.76 -7.83 3.76
C GLU A 68 -16.47 -7.05 2.65
N GLN A 69 -16.46 -7.63 1.45
CA GLN A 69 -17.35 -7.22 0.39
C GLN A 69 -18.74 -7.47 0.97
N LEU A 70 -19.33 -6.41 1.54
CA LEU A 70 -20.75 -6.37 1.87
C LEU A 70 -21.48 -6.68 0.57
N SER A 71 -21.81 -7.94 0.37
CA SER A 71 -22.68 -8.41 -0.69
C SER A 71 -24.06 -7.85 -0.35
N LEU A 72 -24.33 -6.65 -0.85
CA LEU A 72 -25.67 -6.09 -0.85
C LEU A 72 -26.51 -7.04 -1.71
N ASN A 73 -27.25 -7.93 -1.05
CA ASN A 73 -28.24 -8.77 -1.69
C ASN A 73 -29.37 -7.84 -2.15
N ILE A 74 -29.24 -7.34 -3.39
CA ILE A 74 -30.29 -6.57 -4.05
C ILE A 74 -31.38 -7.60 -4.33
N GLY A 75 -32.33 -7.71 -3.38
CA GLY A 75 -33.50 -8.55 -3.53
C GLY A 75 -34.18 -8.22 -4.85
N GLU A 76 -34.40 -9.27 -5.64
CA GLU A 76 -35.09 -9.23 -6.93
C GLU A 76 -36.45 -8.55 -6.76
N VAL A 77 -36.52 -7.25 -7.05
CA VAL A 77 -37.80 -6.57 -7.23
C VAL A 77 -38.29 -6.99 -8.60
N THR A 78 -39.15 -7.99 -8.62
CA THR A 78 -39.95 -8.36 -9.79
C THR A 78 -40.61 -7.12 -10.35
N ILE A 79 -40.06 -6.58 -11.43
CA ILE A 79 -40.70 -5.56 -12.24
C ILE A 79 -41.85 -6.27 -12.96
N GLN A 80 -43.05 -6.20 -12.41
CA GLN A 80 -44.26 -6.62 -13.11
C GLN A 80 -44.39 -5.77 -14.37
N ALA A 81 -44.33 -6.42 -15.54
CA ALA A 81 -44.44 -5.79 -16.85
C ALA A 81 -45.69 -4.89 -16.92
N PRO A 82 -45.59 -3.69 -17.53
CA PRO A 82 -46.75 -2.85 -17.76
C PRO A 82 -47.66 -3.56 -18.76
N GLN A 83 -48.88 -3.88 -18.31
CA GLN A 83 -49.90 -4.52 -19.14
C GLN A 83 -50.40 -3.46 -20.12
N LEU A 84 -49.96 -3.59 -21.37
CA LEU A 84 -50.37 -2.74 -22.48
C LEU A 84 -51.85 -3.04 -22.77
N ARG A 85 -52.75 -2.17 -22.30
CA ARG A 85 -54.17 -2.25 -22.59
C ARG A 85 -54.43 -1.46 -23.87
N GLU A 86 -54.57 -2.19 -24.98
CA GLU A 86 -55.07 -1.65 -26.25
C GLU A 86 -56.45 -1.01 -26.02
N ALA A 87 -56.60 0.24 -26.48
CA ALA A 87 -57.89 0.91 -26.61
C ALA A 87 -58.26 0.91 -28.10
N ALA A 88 -59.34 0.20 -28.42
CA ALA A 88 -60.09 0.33 -29.67
C ALA A 88 -61.28 1.27 -29.45
#